data_AF-G3HRJ0-F1
#
_entry.id   AF-G3HRJ0-F1
#
_cell.length_a   1.000
_cell.length_b   1.000
_cell.length_c   1.000
_cell.angle_alpha   90.00
_cell.angle_beta   90.00
_cell.angle_gamma   90.00
#
_symmetry.space_group_name_H-M   'P 1'
#
loop_
_entity.id
_entity.type
_entity.pdbx_description
1 polymer ?
#
loop_
_entity_poly.entity_id
_entity_poly.type
_entity_poly.pdbx_seq_one_letter_code
_entity_poly.pdbx_strand_id
1 'polypeptide(L)'
;MDSPTAGEIERGTIHLERPAGETTHLFELQPRDGTARAVGAGGRGGGGHLLGLPSIALLSGWEYILSMNCISDFFTYETTKSVVVKSWTIGIINRAVQLLIISYFVGWVFLHEKAYQVRDTAIESSVVTKVKGFGRYANRVMDVSDYVTPPQGTSVFVIITKMIVTENQMQGFCPENEEKYRCVSDSQCGPERFPGGGILTGRCVNYSSVLRTCEIQGWCPTEVDTVEMPVMMEAENFTIFIKNSIRFPLFNFEKGNLLPNLTAKDIKTCRFHPEKAPFCPILRVGDVVKFAGQDFAKLARTGGVLGIKIGWVCDLDKAWDQCIPKYSFTRLDGVSEKSSVSPGYNFRFAKYYKMENGSEYRTLLKAFGIRFDVLVYGNAGKFNIIPTIISSVAAFTSVGVGTVLCDIILLNFLKGADHYKARKFEEVNETTLKGTASTNPVFPSDQATVEKQSTDSGAYSIGH
;
A
#
# COMPACT_ATOMS: atom_id res chain seq x y z
N MET A 1 -59.68 36.79 -17.00
CA MET A 1 -59.29 38.16 -17.31
C MET A 1 -57.85 38.29 -16.83
N ASP A 2 -56.79 38.23 -17.62
CA ASP A 2 -56.60 38.28 -19.07
C ASP A 2 -55.33 37.50 -19.43
N SER A 3 -55.34 36.86 -20.61
CA SER A 3 -54.14 36.54 -21.38
C SER A 3 -54.02 37.65 -22.44
N PRO A 4 -52.82 38.03 -22.95
CA PRO A 4 -52.23 37.25 -24.04
C PRO A 4 -50.68 37.29 -24.24
N THR A 5 -50.18 36.17 -24.78
CA THR A 5 -49.19 35.97 -25.88
C THR A 5 -47.72 36.45 -25.84
N ALA A 6 -46.88 35.44 -26.17
CA ALA A 6 -45.80 35.37 -27.17
C ALA A 6 -44.35 35.77 -26.81
N GLY A 7 -43.43 34.82 -27.07
CA GLY A 7 -41.98 34.99 -26.97
C GLY A 7 -41.24 33.65 -27.09
N GLU A 8 -41.23 33.09 -28.29
CA GLU A 8 -40.52 31.87 -28.72
C GLU A 8 -39.00 32.14 -28.82
N ILE A 9 -38.15 31.30 -28.21
CA ILE A 9 -36.69 31.28 -28.46
C ILE A 9 -36.23 29.83 -28.58
N GLU A 10 -35.83 29.48 -29.80
CA GLU A 10 -35.15 28.25 -30.20
C GLU A 10 -33.85 28.01 -29.40
N ARG A 11 -33.53 26.74 -29.11
CA ARG A 11 -32.14 26.29 -29.04
C ARG A 11 -31.98 25.02 -29.86
N GLY A 12 -31.42 25.23 -31.04
CA GLY A 12 -31.05 24.20 -32.00
C GLY A 12 -29.95 23.28 -31.49
N THR A 13 -30.12 22.03 -31.90
CA THR A 13 -29.14 20.95 -31.90
C THR A 13 -27.97 21.32 -32.82
N ILE A 14 -26.76 21.39 -32.28
CA ILE A 14 -25.55 21.63 -33.07
C ILE A 14 -25.01 20.28 -33.55
N HIS A 15 -25.22 19.99 -34.83
CA HIS A 15 -24.44 19.04 -35.61
C HIS A 15 -23.11 19.69 -36.01
N LEU A 16 -22.00 18.99 -35.78
CA LEU A 16 -20.71 19.29 -36.39
C LEU A 16 -20.13 17.98 -36.95
N GLU A 17 -20.25 17.82 -38.27
CA GLU A 17 -19.46 16.89 -39.07
C GLU A 17 -18.08 17.49 -39.40
N ARG A 18 -17.03 16.65 -39.35
CA ARG A 18 -15.87 16.55 -40.27
C ARG A 18 -14.74 15.71 -39.62
N PRO A 19 -13.75 15.18 -40.37
CA PRO A 19 -13.81 13.98 -41.19
C PRO A 19 -12.77 12.93 -40.76
N ALA A 20 -12.77 11.80 -41.46
CA ALA A 20 -11.91 10.63 -41.29
C ALA A 20 -10.39 10.93 -41.31
N GLY A 21 -9.63 10.12 -40.56
CA GLY A 21 -8.16 10.12 -40.54
C GLY A 21 -7.63 9.08 -39.57
N GLU A 22 -7.46 7.86 -40.05
CA GLU A 22 -6.89 6.66 -39.41
C GLU A 22 -5.39 6.83 -39.09
N THR A 23 -4.95 6.42 -37.90
CA THR A 23 -3.76 5.55 -37.70
C THR A 23 -3.58 5.23 -36.21
N THR A 24 -3.79 3.96 -35.86
CA THR A 24 -3.38 3.34 -34.60
C THR A 24 -2.28 2.33 -34.92
N HIS A 25 -1.15 2.42 -34.22
CA HIS A 25 -0.18 1.33 -34.14
C HIS A 25 -0.38 0.62 -32.81
N LEU A 26 -0.87 -0.62 -32.85
CA LEU A 26 -0.53 -1.65 -31.88
C LEU A 26 -0.41 -2.98 -32.61
N PHE A 27 0.78 -3.58 -32.50
CA PHE A 27 1.03 -4.98 -32.79
C PHE A 27 0.31 -5.84 -31.75
N GLU A 28 -0.47 -6.83 -32.18
CA GLU A 28 -0.42 -8.15 -31.56
C GLU A 28 -0.84 -9.24 -32.54
N LEU A 29 -0.06 -10.31 -32.52
CA LEU A 29 -0.23 -11.58 -33.21
C LEU A 29 -1.47 -12.31 -32.69
N GLN A 30 -2.10 -13.14 -33.52
CA GLN A 30 -2.24 -14.61 -33.40
C GLN A 30 -3.36 -15.12 -34.37
N PRO A 31 -3.70 -16.42 -34.37
CA PRO A 31 -3.36 -17.45 -35.35
C PRO A 31 -4.49 -17.76 -36.35
N ARG A 32 -4.24 -18.59 -37.38
CA ARG A 32 -5.20 -19.63 -37.79
C ARG A 32 -4.67 -20.63 -38.81
N ASP A 33 -4.90 -21.89 -38.46
CA ASP A 33 -5.07 -23.05 -39.33
C ASP A 33 -6.01 -22.79 -40.51
N GLY A 34 -5.85 -23.61 -41.57
CA GLY A 34 -7.03 -24.24 -42.17
C GLY A 34 -7.15 -24.16 -43.69
N THR A 35 -6.68 -25.23 -44.33
CA THR A 35 -7.36 -25.96 -45.41
C THR A 35 -7.56 -25.35 -46.80
N ALA A 36 -7.20 -26.20 -47.76
CA ALA A 36 -7.26 -26.06 -49.21
C ALA A 36 -8.68 -25.92 -49.81
N ARG A 37 -8.76 -25.26 -50.98
CA ARG A 37 -9.55 -25.76 -52.11
C ARG A 37 -9.17 -25.10 -53.44
N ALA A 38 -8.95 -25.94 -54.44
CA ALA A 38 -8.71 -25.57 -55.82
C ALA A 38 -10.00 -25.16 -56.55
N VAL A 39 -9.91 -24.18 -57.45
CA VAL A 39 -10.82 -24.01 -58.59
C VAL A 39 -10.01 -23.45 -59.76
N GLY A 40 -10.04 -24.14 -60.89
CA GLY A 40 -9.39 -23.75 -62.13
C GLY A 40 -10.30 -23.00 -63.11
N ALA A 41 -9.67 -22.32 -64.06
CA ALA A 41 -10.11 -21.88 -65.39
C ALA A 41 -8.94 -21.03 -65.92
N GLY A 42 -8.43 -21.07 -67.16
CA GLY A 42 -8.97 -21.48 -68.45
C GLY A 42 -8.54 -20.38 -69.44
N GLY A 43 -7.94 -20.73 -70.59
CA GLY A 43 -7.95 -19.87 -71.79
C GLY A 43 -6.63 -19.37 -72.39
N ARG A 44 -6.21 -20.05 -73.48
CA ARG A 44 -5.71 -19.57 -74.79
C ARG A 44 -4.57 -18.52 -74.90
N GLY A 45 -3.48 -18.96 -75.53
CA GLY A 45 -3.13 -18.56 -76.91
C GLY A 45 -1.92 -17.63 -77.10
N GLY A 46 -0.96 -18.05 -77.94
CA GLY A 46 0.08 -17.18 -78.51
C GLY A 46 1.35 -17.96 -78.87
N GLY A 47 1.72 -17.99 -80.16
CA GLY A 47 2.75 -18.86 -80.73
C GLY A 47 4.18 -18.33 -80.69
N GLY A 48 5.12 -19.10 -81.27
CA GLY A 48 6.46 -18.64 -81.60
C GLY A 48 7.57 -19.67 -81.46
N HIS A 49 7.93 -20.33 -82.56
CA HIS A 49 9.17 -21.08 -82.75
C HIS A 49 10.42 -20.16 -82.74
N LEU A 50 11.57 -20.61 -82.22
CA LEU A 50 12.77 -21.05 -82.98
C LEU A 50 14.04 -21.16 -82.07
N LEU A 51 14.66 -22.36 -82.11
CA LEU A 51 16.10 -22.71 -82.15
C LEU A 51 17.18 -21.98 -81.31
N GLY A 52 17.95 -22.77 -80.54
CA GLY A 52 19.30 -22.46 -80.05
C GLY A 52 19.87 -23.48 -79.04
N LEU A 53 20.72 -24.41 -79.52
CA LEU A 53 21.61 -25.34 -78.76
C LEU A 53 22.71 -24.58 -77.94
N PRO A 54 23.61 -25.20 -77.11
CA PRO A 54 23.72 -26.57 -76.57
C PRO A 54 24.00 -26.68 -75.04
N SER A 55 24.04 -27.92 -74.56
CA SER A 55 24.56 -28.49 -73.29
C SER A 55 25.41 -27.63 -72.32
N ILE A 56 24.98 -27.59 -71.05
CA ILE A 56 25.86 -27.64 -69.86
C ILE A 56 25.26 -28.65 -68.87
N ALA A 57 25.84 -29.85 -68.84
CA ALA A 57 25.72 -30.73 -67.69
C ALA A 57 26.73 -30.28 -66.63
N LEU A 58 26.41 -30.55 -65.35
CA LEU A 58 27.24 -30.43 -64.13
C LEU A 58 27.17 -29.11 -63.35
N LEU A 59 26.03 -28.74 -62.76
CA LEU A 59 25.99 -27.85 -61.57
C LEU A 59 24.74 -28.06 -60.66
N SER A 60 24.16 -29.26 -60.58
CA SER A 60 22.97 -29.51 -59.72
C SER A 60 23.24 -30.30 -58.43
N GLY A 61 24.51 -30.57 -58.10
CA GLY A 61 24.88 -31.40 -56.94
C GLY A 61 25.18 -30.64 -55.64
N TRP A 62 25.49 -29.34 -55.69
CA TRP A 62 25.99 -28.61 -54.52
C TRP A 62 24.97 -27.71 -53.81
N GLU A 63 23.95 -27.18 -54.50
CA GLU A 63 22.90 -26.38 -53.84
C GLU A 63 21.89 -27.23 -53.04
N TYR A 64 21.66 -28.49 -53.46
CA TYR A 64 20.75 -29.40 -52.74
C TYR A 64 21.35 -29.98 -51.46
N ILE A 65 22.68 -30.11 -51.36
CA ILE A 65 23.35 -30.62 -50.15
C ILE A 65 23.46 -29.53 -49.06
N LEU A 66 23.66 -28.27 -49.46
CA LEU A 66 23.71 -27.13 -48.53
C LEU A 66 22.34 -26.79 -47.90
N SER A 67 21.25 -26.92 -48.67
CA SER A 67 19.88 -26.71 -48.17
C SER A 67 19.44 -27.80 -47.17
N MET A 68 19.79 -29.07 -47.43
CA MET A 68 19.34 -30.20 -46.61
C MET A 68 20.06 -30.28 -45.26
N ASN A 69 21.33 -29.85 -45.18
CA ASN A 69 22.09 -29.80 -43.93
C ASN A 69 21.61 -28.68 -42.99
N CYS A 70 21.23 -27.51 -43.52
CA CYS A 70 20.70 -26.41 -42.70
C CYS A 70 19.31 -26.72 -42.11
N ILE A 71 18.48 -27.48 -42.83
CA ILE A 71 17.16 -27.89 -42.34
C ILE A 71 17.29 -28.98 -41.28
N SER A 72 18.22 -29.93 -41.46
CA SER A 72 18.49 -30.94 -40.42
C SER A 72 19.05 -30.31 -39.14
N ASP A 73 19.92 -29.30 -39.26
CA ASP A 73 20.45 -28.56 -38.10
C ASP A 73 19.36 -27.74 -37.39
N PHE A 74 18.39 -27.18 -38.11
CA PHE A 74 17.23 -26.49 -37.51
C PHE A 74 16.30 -27.43 -36.73
N PHE A 75 16.25 -28.71 -37.09
CA PHE A 75 15.50 -29.75 -36.37
C PHE A 75 16.39 -30.57 -35.43
N THR A 76 17.51 -30.02 -34.95
CA THR A 76 18.30 -30.66 -33.89
C THR A 76 17.72 -30.34 -32.51
N TYR A 77 17.62 -31.37 -31.66
CA TYR A 77 17.25 -31.24 -30.25
C TYR A 77 18.39 -31.79 -29.40
N GLU A 78 19.08 -30.90 -28.70
CA GLU A 78 20.13 -31.27 -27.77
C GLU A 78 19.55 -31.70 -26.43
N THR A 79 20.01 -32.83 -25.91
CA THR A 79 19.67 -33.32 -24.57
C THR A 79 20.93 -33.81 -23.86
N THR A 80 21.05 -33.51 -22.58
CA THR A 80 22.18 -33.97 -21.78
C THR A 80 22.15 -35.48 -21.59
N LYS A 81 23.28 -36.15 -21.81
CA LYS A 81 23.44 -37.57 -21.46
C LYS A 81 23.40 -37.73 -19.93
N SER A 82 22.46 -38.53 -19.41
CA SER A 82 22.27 -38.71 -17.98
C SER A 82 22.71 -40.10 -17.51
N VAL A 83 23.22 -40.18 -16.27
CA VAL A 83 23.57 -41.46 -15.61
C VAL A 83 22.41 -41.88 -14.71
N VAL A 84 21.80 -43.03 -15.01
CA VAL A 84 20.69 -43.57 -14.20
C VAL A 84 21.23 -44.53 -13.15
N VAL A 85 21.29 -44.08 -11.90
CA VAL A 85 21.72 -44.89 -10.76
C VAL A 85 20.54 -45.67 -10.17
N LYS A 86 20.60 -47.01 -10.21
CA LYS A 86 19.58 -47.91 -9.67
C LYS A 86 19.91 -48.39 -8.25
N SER A 87 20.11 -47.46 -7.31
CA SER A 87 20.33 -47.77 -5.90
C SER A 87 19.09 -47.42 -5.07
N TRP A 88 18.62 -48.37 -4.24
CA TRP A 88 17.42 -48.17 -3.42
C TRP A 88 17.59 -47.05 -2.38
N THR A 89 18.75 -46.99 -1.72
CA THR A 89 19.06 -45.95 -0.72
C THR A 89 19.02 -44.55 -1.33
N ILE A 90 19.65 -44.35 -2.49
CA ILE A 90 19.67 -43.05 -3.18
C ILE A 90 18.31 -42.73 -3.80
N GLY A 91 17.61 -43.73 -4.32
CA GLY A 91 16.24 -43.57 -4.81
C GLY A 91 15.30 -43.04 -3.73
N ILE A 92 15.34 -43.60 -2.53
CA ILE A 92 14.53 -43.13 -1.39
C ILE A 92 14.93 -41.73 -0.97
N ILE A 93 16.23 -41.46 -0.80
CA ILE A 93 16.71 -40.12 -0.39
C ILE A 93 16.27 -39.06 -1.41
N ASN A 94 16.48 -39.31 -2.71
CA ASN A 94 16.07 -38.38 -3.76
C ASN A 94 14.56 -38.15 -3.78
N ARG A 95 13.74 -39.23 -3.71
CA ARG A 95 12.28 -39.07 -3.66
C ARG A 95 11.78 -38.41 -2.39
N ALA A 96 12.43 -38.62 -1.24
CA ALA A 96 12.10 -37.95 0.01
C ALA A 96 12.41 -36.45 -0.05
N VAL A 97 13.56 -36.06 -0.62
CA VAL A 97 13.92 -34.65 -0.84
C VAL A 97 12.94 -33.98 -1.81
N GLN A 98 12.60 -34.65 -2.92
CA GLN A 98 11.59 -34.15 -3.87
C GLN A 98 10.23 -33.97 -3.20
N LEU A 99 9.79 -34.94 -2.40
CA LEU A 99 8.52 -34.87 -1.67
C LEU A 99 8.52 -33.72 -0.66
N LEU A 100 9.62 -33.49 0.05
CA LEU A 100 9.78 -32.36 0.96
C LEU A 100 9.62 -31.03 0.21
N ILE A 101 10.36 -30.85 -0.90
CA ILE A 101 10.26 -29.63 -1.72
C ILE A 101 8.83 -29.43 -2.22
N ILE A 102 8.20 -30.46 -2.78
CA ILE A 102 6.81 -30.38 -3.28
C ILE A 102 5.86 -30.01 -2.13
N SER A 103 5.99 -30.64 -0.96
CA SER A 103 5.15 -30.35 0.20
C SER A 103 5.32 -28.91 0.70
N TYR A 104 6.54 -28.36 0.64
CA TYR A 104 6.81 -26.97 0.95
C TYR A 104 6.12 -26.03 -0.04
N PHE A 105 6.24 -26.27 -1.35
CA PHE A 105 5.56 -25.44 -2.34
C PHE A 105 4.04 -25.51 -2.18
N VAL A 106 3.47 -26.70 -2.07
CA VAL A 106 2.01 -26.86 -1.91
C VAL A 106 1.53 -26.24 -0.59
N GLY A 107 2.16 -26.55 0.53
CA GLY A 107 1.72 -26.10 1.85
C GLY A 107 2.01 -24.62 2.12
N TRP A 108 3.23 -24.18 1.87
CA TRP A 108 3.65 -22.82 2.16
C TRP A 108 3.30 -21.85 1.02
N VAL A 109 3.82 -22.10 -0.18
CA VAL A 109 3.71 -21.13 -1.30
C VAL A 109 2.27 -21.06 -1.83
N PHE A 110 1.63 -22.20 -2.05
CA PHE A 110 0.27 -22.24 -2.57
C PHE A 110 -0.78 -22.05 -1.47
N LEU A 111 -0.76 -22.81 -0.37
CA LEU A 111 -1.85 -22.73 0.62
C LEU A 111 -1.71 -21.57 1.62
N HIS A 112 -0.52 -21.36 2.22
CA HIS A 112 -0.31 -20.28 3.21
C HIS A 112 -0.17 -18.90 2.55
N GLU A 113 0.77 -18.75 1.62
CA GLU A 113 1.05 -17.50 0.93
C GLU A 113 0.07 -17.19 -0.20
N LYS A 114 -0.76 -18.16 -0.63
CA LYS A 114 -1.77 -17.99 -1.69
C LYS A 114 -1.19 -17.42 -2.99
N ALA A 115 -0.02 -17.91 -3.41
CA ALA A 115 0.65 -17.44 -4.63
C ALA A 115 -0.14 -17.69 -5.93
N TYR A 116 -1.24 -18.45 -5.87
CA TYR A 116 -2.18 -18.63 -6.99
C TYR A 116 -3.14 -17.44 -7.18
N GLN A 117 -3.16 -16.48 -6.25
CA GLN A 117 -4.01 -15.30 -6.30
C GLN A 117 -3.24 -14.07 -6.76
N VAL A 118 -3.90 -13.21 -7.54
CA VAL A 118 -3.46 -11.82 -7.68
C VAL A 118 -3.88 -11.07 -6.42
N ARG A 119 -3.03 -10.16 -5.94
CA ARG A 119 -3.30 -9.32 -4.78
C ARG A 119 -3.50 -7.86 -5.19
N ASP A 120 -4.57 -7.26 -4.71
CA ASP A 120 -4.81 -5.82 -4.80
C ASP A 120 -4.60 -5.20 -3.42
N THR A 121 -3.62 -4.30 -3.32
CA THR A 121 -3.33 -3.52 -2.10
C THR A 121 -3.76 -2.05 -2.25
N ALA A 122 -4.15 -1.63 -3.46
CA ALA A 122 -4.58 -0.27 -3.76
C ALA A 122 -6.06 -0.08 -3.41
N ILE A 123 -6.38 -0.24 -2.12
CA ILE A 123 -7.74 -0.09 -1.62
C ILE A 123 -8.20 1.37 -1.72
N GLU A 124 -9.29 1.60 -2.42
CA GLU A 124 -10.02 2.87 -2.37
C GLU A 124 -10.93 2.83 -1.13
N SER A 125 -10.85 3.84 -0.27
CA SER A 125 -11.63 3.90 0.97
C SER A 125 -12.27 5.27 1.16
N SER A 126 -13.53 5.26 1.57
CA SER A 126 -14.27 6.45 2.00
C SER A 126 -14.75 6.25 3.43
N VAL A 127 -14.51 7.24 4.29
CA VAL A 127 -14.93 7.23 5.69
C VAL A 127 -15.75 8.47 5.98
N VAL A 128 -16.92 8.25 6.57
CA VAL A 128 -17.79 9.31 7.10
C VAL A 128 -18.08 9.02 8.57
N THR A 129 -17.83 10.00 9.41
CA THR A 129 -18.01 9.90 10.85
C THR A 129 -19.10 10.84 11.34
N LYS A 130 -19.80 10.42 12.41
CA LYS A 130 -20.78 11.25 13.10
C LYS A 130 -20.78 10.92 14.58
N VAL A 131 -20.52 11.93 15.41
CA VAL A 131 -20.57 11.77 16.86
C VAL A 131 -21.95 12.18 17.38
N LYS A 132 -22.43 11.51 18.42
CA LYS A 132 -23.64 11.89 19.16
C LYS A 132 -23.42 11.78 20.65
N GLY A 133 -23.94 12.75 21.39
CA GLY A 133 -23.86 12.82 22.84
C GLY A 133 -24.23 14.22 23.31
N PHE A 134 -24.56 14.32 24.59
CA PHE A 134 -24.73 15.58 25.29
C PHE A 134 -23.93 15.49 26.58
N GLY A 135 -23.16 16.52 26.89
CA GLY A 135 -22.39 16.60 28.13
C GLY A 135 -22.64 17.91 28.84
N ARG A 136 -22.28 17.97 30.13
CA ARG A 136 -22.37 19.20 30.90
C ARG A 136 -20.98 19.71 31.21
N TYR A 137 -20.69 20.95 30.82
CA TYR A 137 -19.38 21.56 31.05
C TYR A 137 -19.52 23.05 31.35
N ALA A 138 -18.86 23.50 32.41
CA ALA A 138 -18.97 24.88 32.90
C ALA A 138 -20.43 25.36 33.01
N ASN A 139 -21.29 24.55 33.64
CA ASN A 139 -22.74 24.78 33.79
C ASN A 139 -23.56 24.92 32.49
N ARG A 140 -22.97 24.66 31.33
CA ARG A 140 -23.65 24.65 30.02
C ARG A 140 -23.82 23.22 29.51
N VAL A 141 -24.87 23.00 28.74
CA VAL A 141 -25.03 21.78 27.95
C VAL A 141 -24.22 21.95 26.68
N MET A 142 -23.43 20.93 26.35
CA MET A 142 -22.55 20.90 25.19
C MET A 142 -23.07 19.85 24.22
N ASP A 143 -23.24 20.24 22.96
CA ASP A 143 -23.66 19.34 21.89
C ASP A 143 -22.53 19.07 20.88
N VAL A 144 -22.84 18.26 19.86
CA VAL A 144 -21.89 17.88 18.81
C VAL A 144 -21.22 19.07 18.13
N SER A 145 -21.91 20.20 18.00
CA SER A 145 -21.41 21.40 17.35
C SER A 145 -20.40 22.15 18.21
N ASP A 146 -20.46 21.95 19.53
CA ASP A 146 -19.56 22.60 20.47
C ASP A 146 -18.26 21.80 20.70
N TYR A 147 -18.37 20.47 20.85
CA TYR A 147 -17.24 19.64 21.29
C TYR A 147 -16.56 18.86 20.16
N VAL A 148 -17.15 18.76 18.96
CA VAL A 148 -16.51 18.06 17.82
C VAL A 148 -15.80 19.05 16.92
N THR A 149 -14.52 18.80 16.62
CA THR A 149 -13.79 19.60 15.65
C THR A 149 -12.77 18.76 14.85
N PRO A 150 -12.65 18.96 13.53
CA PRO A 150 -13.51 19.82 12.71
C PRO A 150 -14.85 19.11 12.38
N PRO A 151 -15.93 19.82 12.04
CA PRO A 151 -17.30 19.27 12.02
C PRO A 151 -17.69 18.49 10.75
N GLN A 152 -16.82 18.41 9.74
CA GLN A 152 -17.14 17.84 8.41
C GLN A 152 -17.36 16.31 8.44
N GLY A 153 -17.01 15.63 9.54
CA GLY A 153 -17.21 14.19 9.68
C GLY A 153 -16.27 13.36 8.81
N THR A 154 -15.00 13.77 8.72
CA THR A 154 -13.95 13.04 7.99
C THR A 154 -13.41 11.86 8.81
N SER A 155 -12.35 11.21 8.33
CA SER A 155 -11.64 10.16 9.07
C SER A 155 -10.93 10.67 10.32
N VAL A 156 -10.72 11.99 10.46
CA VAL A 156 -10.02 12.60 11.61
C VAL A 156 -10.92 13.61 12.27
N PHE A 157 -11.21 13.40 13.55
CA PHE A 157 -12.03 14.31 14.35
C PHE A 157 -11.59 14.29 15.80
N VAL A 158 -11.85 15.38 16.52
CA VAL A 158 -11.52 15.54 17.93
C VAL A 158 -12.80 15.65 18.73
N ILE A 159 -12.88 14.94 19.85
CA ILE A 159 -13.88 15.18 20.90
C ILE A 159 -13.19 15.97 22.01
N ILE A 160 -13.61 17.21 22.20
CA ILE A 160 -13.10 18.09 23.25
C ILE A 160 -13.64 17.62 24.59
N THR A 161 -12.74 17.29 25.52
CA THR A 161 -13.08 16.76 26.84
C THR A 161 -12.81 17.76 27.97
N LYS A 162 -11.91 18.72 27.74
CA LYS A 162 -11.57 19.79 28.69
C LYS A 162 -11.27 21.06 27.92
N MET A 163 -11.69 22.20 28.47
CA MET A 163 -11.43 23.53 27.92
C MET A 163 -11.05 24.53 28.99
N ILE A 164 -10.05 25.35 28.69
CA ILE A 164 -9.75 26.57 29.42
C ILE A 164 -10.27 27.72 28.56
N VAL A 165 -11.16 28.53 29.13
CA VAL A 165 -11.87 29.60 28.41
C VAL A 165 -11.41 30.93 28.96
N THR A 166 -10.96 31.81 28.07
CA THR A 166 -10.65 33.22 28.38
C THR A 166 -11.63 34.09 27.60
N GLU A 167 -12.64 34.59 28.29
CA GLU A 167 -13.72 35.39 27.69
C GLU A 167 -13.30 36.85 27.48
N ASN A 168 -14.01 37.52 26.57
CA ASN A 168 -13.95 38.98 26.38
C ASN A 168 -12.54 39.54 26.17
N GLN A 169 -11.68 38.81 25.45
CA GLN A 169 -10.38 39.35 25.05
C GLN A 169 -10.56 40.48 24.03
N MET A 170 -9.89 41.60 24.26
CA MET A 170 -9.84 42.74 23.34
C MET A 170 -8.38 43.07 23.01
N GLN A 171 -8.14 43.75 21.89
CA GLN A 171 -6.82 44.26 21.57
C GLN A 171 -6.45 45.41 22.51
N GLY A 172 -5.31 45.29 23.19
CA GLY A 172 -4.87 46.29 24.15
C GLY A 172 -3.51 45.96 24.75
N PHE A 173 -3.26 46.57 25.92
CA PHE A 173 -2.03 46.38 26.69
C PHE A 173 -2.38 45.75 28.04
N CYS A 174 -1.67 44.68 28.39
CA CYS A 174 -1.87 44.00 29.66
C CYS A 174 -0.59 43.27 30.11
N PRO A 175 -0.40 43.07 31.43
CA PRO A 175 0.67 42.23 31.94
C PRO A 175 0.45 40.75 31.58
N GLU A 176 1.53 40.03 31.32
CA GLU A 176 1.51 38.56 31.22
C GLU A 176 1.15 37.89 32.57
N ASN A 177 0.67 36.65 32.54
CA ASN A 177 0.26 35.95 33.76
C ASN A 177 1.21 34.80 34.17
N GLU A 178 2.07 34.33 33.26
CA GLU A 178 2.98 33.24 33.54
C GLU A 178 4.22 33.72 34.31
N GLU A 179 4.67 32.95 35.31
CA GLU A 179 5.84 33.31 36.13
C GLU A 179 7.13 33.48 35.32
N LYS A 180 7.23 32.86 34.13
CA LYS A 180 8.38 33.01 33.21
C LYS A 180 8.60 34.47 32.76
N TYR A 181 7.54 35.29 32.78
CA TYR A 181 7.59 36.73 32.45
C TYR A 181 7.79 37.63 33.67
N ARG A 182 8.08 37.08 34.86
CA ARG A 182 8.29 37.86 36.08
C ARG A 182 9.40 38.90 35.91
N CYS A 183 9.12 40.15 36.23
CA CYS A 183 10.07 41.25 36.11
C CYS A 183 10.11 42.08 37.39
N VAL A 184 11.24 42.73 37.63
CA VAL A 184 11.41 43.74 38.69
C VAL A 184 11.61 45.12 38.07
N SER A 185 12.27 45.18 36.91
CA SER A 185 12.55 46.41 36.17
C SER A 185 12.19 46.28 34.68
N ASP A 186 11.92 47.42 34.04
CA ASP A 186 11.57 47.52 32.61
C ASP A 186 12.69 46.99 31.69
N SER A 187 13.95 47.12 32.11
CA SER A 187 15.10 46.57 31.37
C SER A 187 15.04 45.06 31.14
N GLN A 188 14.28 44.32 31.95
CA GLN A 188 14.11 42.87 31.81
C GLN A 188 13.04 42.48 30.76
N CYS A 189 12.29 43.45 30.24
CA CYS A 189 11.18 43.22 29.31
C CYS A 189 11.58 43.49 27.85
N GLY A 190 12.80 43.10 27.47
CA GLY A 190 13.34 43.27 26.12
C GLY A 190 12.94 42.16 25.13
N PRO A 191 13.35 42.29 23.86
CA PRO A 191 13.02 41.35 22.78
C PRO A 191 13.69 39.97 22.90
N GLU A 192 14.65 39.80 23.80
CA GLU A 192 15.36 38.52 24.04
C GLU A 192 14.53 37.49 24.84
N ARG A 193 13.33 37.87 25.30
CA ARG A 193 12.46 37.01 26.12
C ARG A 193 11.60 36.05 25.29
N PHE A 194 11.11 35.00 25.96
CA PHE A 194 10.35 33.90 25.37
C PHE A 194 9.17 34.38 24.50
N PRO A 195 8.96 33.79 23.31
CA PRO A 195 7.79 34.09 22.49
C PRO A 195 6.50 33.58 23.17
N GLY A 196 5.55 34.47 23.42
CA GLY A 196 4.25 34.11 24.01
C GLY A 196 3.33 35.31 24.21
N GLY A 197 2.02 35.08 24.07
CA GLY A 197 0.95 36.06 24.30
C GLY A 197 0.81 37.17 23.24
N GLY A 198 1.83 38.00 23.09
CA GLY A 198 1.82 39.21 22.25
C GLY A 198 3.22 39.83 22.07
N ILE A 199 3.26 41.12 21.74
CA ILE A 199 4.51 41.87 21.57
C ILE A 199 4.86 42.57 22.89
N LEU A 200 6.07 42.36 23.42
CA LEU A 200 6.51 43.02 24.65
C LEU A 200 6.63 44.54 24.45
N THR A 201 6.06 45.33 25.36
CA THR A 201 6.12 46.80 25.29
C THR A 201 7.41 47.40 25.86
N GLY A 202 8.19 46.59 26.60
CA GLY A 202 9.35 47.05 27.36
C GLY A 202 9.06 47.46 28.80
N ARG A 203 7.79 47.48 29.24
CA ARG A 203 7.42 47.90 30.60
C ARG A 203 7.18 46.71 31.54
N CYS A 204 7.57 46.87 32.80
CA CYS A 204 7.31 45.91 33.87
C CYS A 204 6.13 46.38 34.75
N VAL A 205 4.99 45.70 34.66
CA VAL A 205 3.72 46.13 35.29
C VAL A 205 3.28 45.13 36.37
N ASN A 206 2.52 45.59 37.36
CA ASN A 206 1.92 44.72 38.38
C ASN A 206 0.81 43.87 37.74
N TYR A 207 0.95 42.54 37.75
CA TYR A 207 -0.15 41.61 37.44
C TYR A 207 -1.04 41.39 38.66
N SER A 208 -0.43 41.22 39.83
CA SER A 208 -1.10 41.12 41.13
C SER A 208 -0.34 41.92 42.19
N SER A 209 -0.86 41.98 43.43
CA SER A 209 -0.16 42.64 44.55
C SER A 209 1.19 42.00 44.88
N VAL A 210 1.41 40.75 44.46
CA VAL A 210 2.63 39.96 44.77
C VAL A 210 3.48 39.72 43.52
N LEU A 211 2.89 39.76 42.32
CA LEU A 211 3.57 39.40 41.07
C LEU A 211 3.59 40.57 40.08
N ARG A 212 4.80 40.88 39.60
CA ARG A 212 5.06 41.82 38.49
C ARG A 212 5.53 41.07 37.27
N THR A 213 4.99 41.38 36.11
CA THR A 213 5.29 40.73 34.83
C THR A 213 5.41 41.75 33.71
N CYS A 214 6.05 41.36 32.62
CA CYS A 214 6.18 42.23 31.47
C CYS A 214 4.82 42.50 30.83
N GLU A 215 4.62 43.74 30.42
CA GLU A 215 3.45 44.15 29.66
C GLU A 215 3.61 43.79 28.18
N ILE A 216 2.52 43.27 27.61
CA ILE A 216 2.41 42.92 26.20
C ILE A 216 1.32 43.73 25.52
N GLN A 217 1.49 43.95 24.23
CA GLN A 217 0.46 44.41 23.31
C GLN A 217 -0.13 43.20 22.58
N GLY A 218 -1.43 42.99 22.71
CA GLY A 218 -2.12 41.87 22.09
C GLY A 218 -3.53 41.66 22.65
N TRP A 219 -3.96 40.40 22.70
CA TRP A 219 -5.27 40.02 23.21
C TRP A 219 -5.28 39.98 24.74
N CYS A 220 -6.00 40.90 25.35
CA CYS A 220 -6.06 41.13 26.79
C CYS A 220 -7.47 40.90 27.35
N PRO A 221 -7.62 40.25 28.52
CA PRO A 221 -6.55 39.69 29.37
C PRO A 221 -5.93 38.39 28.81
N THR A 222 -4.72 38.04 29.26
CA THR A 222 -4.01 36.81 28.84
C THR A 222 -4.63 35.53 29.43
N GLU A 223 -4.44 34.39 28.75
CA GLU A 223 -4.99 33.09 29.14
C GLU A 223 -4.31 32.53 30.39
N VAL A 224 -5.06 32.27 31.46
CA VAL A 224 -4.52 31.71 32.70
C VAL A 224 -4.55 30.17 32.65
N ASP A 225 -3.38 29.55 32.48
CA ASP A 225 -3.22 28.08 32.38
C ASP A 225 -2.94 27.39 33.73
N THR A 226 -2.92 28.15 34.84
CA THR A 226 -2.58 27.62 36.18
C THR A 226 -3.75 26.92 36.88
N VAL A 227 -4.99 27.18 36.45
CA VAL A 227 -6.19 26.63 37.08
C VAL A 227 -6.56 25.30 36.42
N GLU A 228 -6.61 24.23 37.22
CA GLU A 228 -7.04 22.92 36.73
C GLU A 228 -8.57 22.92 36.51
N MET A 229 -8.97 22.98 35.24
CA MET A 229 -10.38 22.87 34.84
C MET A 229 -10.87 21.41 34.89
N PRO A 230 -12.14 21.16 35.27
CA PRO A 230 -12.72 19.83 35.28
C PRO A 230 -12.79 19.21 33.89
N VAL A 231 -13.07 17.91 33.81
CA VAL A 231 -13.25 17.16 32.57
C VAL A 231 -14.74 16.87 32.36
N MET A 232 -15.19 16.86 31.11
CA MET A 232 -16.53 16.42 30.71
C MET A 232 -16.63 14.89 30.78
N MET A 233 -17.04 14.35 31.92
CA MET A 233 -17.10 12.90 32.15
C MET A 233 -18.15 12.20 31.27
N GLU A 234 -19.21 12.92 30.87
CA GLU A 234 -20.25 12.38 30.00
C GLU A 234 -19.72 12.00 28.61
N ALA A 235 -18.58 12.56 28.19
CA ALA A 235 -17.95 12.25 26.92
C ALA A 235 -17.52 10.78 26.79
N GLU A 236 -17.35 10.06 27.90
CA GLU A 236 -17.12 8.60 27.88
C GLU A 236 -18.31 7.83 27.26
N ASN A 237 -19.53 8.36 27.43
CA ASN A 237 -20.76 7.75 26.93
C ASN A 237 -21.18 8.24 25.54
N PHE A 238 -20.37 9.08 24.90
CA PHE A 238 -20.66 9.51 23.53
C PHE A 238 -20.51 8.34 22.57
N THR A 239 -21.21 8.46 21.45
CA THR A 239 -21.24 7.43 20.41
C THR A 239 -20.64 7.98 19.12
N ILE A 240 -19.77 7.20 18.51
CA ILE A 240 -19.15 7.47 17.22
C ILE A 240 -19.78 6.51 16.22
N PHE A 241 -20.51 7.06 15.25
CA PHE A 241 -20.96 6.34 14.08
C PHE A 241 -19.90 6.41 12.99
N ILE A 242 -19.46 5.25 12.50
CA ILE A 242 -18.49 5.14 11.40
C ILE A 242 -19.18 4.46 10.23
N LYS A 243 -19.28 5.16 9.11
CA LYS A 243 -19.62 4.58 7.80
C LYS A 243 -18.34 4.49 6.99
N ASN A 244 -17.93 3.27 6.67
CA ASN A 244 -16.80 3.00 5.81
C ASN A 244 -17.24 2.22 4.57
N SER A 245 -16.87 2.73 3.40
CA SER A 245 -17.00 2.05 2.11
C SER A 245 -15.61 1.78 1.56
N ILE A 246 -15.40 0.57 1.04
CA ILE A 246 -14.15 0.15 0.42
C ILE A 246 -14.40 -0.38 -0.98
N ARG A 247 -13.38 -0.22 -1.84
CA ARG A 247 -13.36 -0.72 -3.20
C ARG A 247 -11.98 -1.25 -3.55
N PHE A 248 -11.95 -2.46 -4.11
CA PHE A 248 -10.74 -3.04 -4.71
C PHE A 248 -10.88 -2.91 -6.23
N PRO A 249 -10.30 -1.87 -6.85
CA PRO A 249 -10.53 -1.55 -8.25
C PRO A 249 -10.08 -2.67 -9.19
N LEU A 250 -9.01 -3.40 -8.85
CA LEU A 250 -8.50 -4.49 -9.70
C LEU A 250 -9.53 -5.62 -9.88
N PHE A 251 -10.38 -5.85 -8.89
CA PHE A 251 -11.40 -6.89 -8.91
C PHE A 251 -12.82 -6.32 -9.08
N ASN A 252 -12.95 -5.00 -9.20
CA ASN A 252 -14.22 -4.26 -9.16
C ASN A 252 -15.14 -4.74 -8.01
N PHE A 253 -14.56 -4.93 -6.83
CA PHE A 253 -15.27 -5.39 -5.64
C PHE A 253 -15.55 -4.21 -4.71
N GLU A 254 -16.80 -4.05 -4.29
CA GLU A 254 -17.22 -3.01 -3.36
C GLU A 254 -17.93 -3.62 -2.15
N LYS A 255 -17.61 -3.09 -0.97
CA LYS A 255 -18.28 -3.45 0.28
C LYS A 255 -18.19 -2.30 1.28
N GLY A 256 -19.00 -2.34 2.32
CA GLY A 256 -18.91 -1.42 3.44
C GLY A 256 -19.12 -2.14 4.76
N ASN A 257 -18.84 -1.45 5.85
CA ASN A 257 -19.12 -1.98 7.20
C ASN A 257 -20.63 -2.02 7.52
N LEU A 258 -21.44 -1.27 6.78
CA LEU A 258 -22.90 -1.32 6.84
C LEU A 258 -23.41 -2.40 5.89
N LEU A 259 -23.86 -3.52 6.45
CA LEU A 259 -24.47 -4.58 5.67
C LEU A 259 -25.84 -4.12 5.12
N PRO A 260 -26.25 -4.56 3.90
CA PRO A 260 -27.54 -4.18 3.32
C PRO A 260 -28.76 -4.60 4.16
N ASN A 261 -28.61 -5.61 5.01
CA ASN A 261 -29.67 -6.13 5.90
C ASN A 261 -29.78 -5.38 7.23
N LEU A 262 -28.96 -4.35 7.48
CA LEU A 262 -28.98 -3.60 8.73
C LEU A 262 -30.25 -2.74 8.83
N THR A 263 -31.07 -2.98 9.85
CA THR A 263 -32.32 -2.23 10.03
C THR A 263 -32.13 -0.99 10.90
N ALA A 264 -33.08 -0.06 10.83
CA ALA A 264 -33.11 1.10 11.71
C ALA A 264 -33.26 0.72 13.20
N LYS A 265 -33.85 -0.45 13.50
CA LYS A 265 -33.96 -0.97 14.87
C LYS A 265 -32.58 -1.39 15.39
N ASP A 266 -31.81 -2.08 14.55
CA ASP A 266 -30.44 -2.51 14.88
C ASP A 266 -29.54 -1.31 15.16
N ILE A 267 -29.61 -0.26 14.33
CA ILE A 267 -28.84 0.98 14.54
C ILE A 267 -29.19 1.64 15.88
N LYS A 268 -30.43 1.53 16.38
CA LYS A 268 -30.81 2.14 17.66
C LYS A 268 -30.30 1.36 18.87
N THR A 269 -30.13 0.05 18.76
CA THR A 269 -29.84 -0.83 19.91
C THR A 269 -28.46 -1.47 19.86
N CYS A 270 -27.82 -1.54 18.69
CA CYS A 270 -26.55 -2.23 18.56
C CYS A 270 -25.45 -1.50 19.33
N ARG A 271 -24.53 -2.30 19.88
CA ARG A 271 -23.29 -1.82 20.48
C ARG A 271 -22.16 -2.58 19.85
N PHE A 272 -21.19 -1.84 19.33
CA PHE A 272 -20.01 -2.44 18.74
C PHE A 272 -19.27 -3.30 19.78
N HIS A 273 -18.86 -4.49 19.35
CA HIS A 273 -17.93 -5.33 20.08
C HIS A 273 -17.07 -6.10 19.07
N PRO A 274 -15.73 -6.16 19.24
CA PRO A 274 -14.84 -6.77 18.25
C PRO A 274 -15.21 -8.20 17.84
N GLU A 275 -15.60 -9.03 18.82
CA GLU A 275 -15.97 -10.43 18.58
C GLU A 275 -17.49 -10.65 18.40
N LYS A 276 -18.32 -10.07 19.27
CA LYS A 276 -19.77 -10.37 19.31
C LYS A 276 -20.58 -9.64 18.24
N ALA A 277 -20.18 -8.42 17.86
CA ALA A 277 -20.94 -7.56 16.96
C ALA A 277 -20.01 -6.65 16.13
N PRO A 278 -19.17 -7.22 15.24
CA PRO A 278 -18.17 -6.47 14.47
C PRO A 278 -18.80 -5.54 13.41
N PHE A 279 -20.04 -5.81 12.98
CA PHE A 279 -20.75 -5.01 11.98
C PHE A 279 -21.58 -3.86 12.56
N CYS A 280 -21.65 -3.70 13.89
CA CYS A 280 -22.34 -2.55 14.45
C CYS A 280 -21.49 -1.29 14.23
N PRO A 281 -22.00 -0.27 13.52
CA PRO A 281 -21.23 0.92 13.19
C PRO A 281 -21.14 1.94 14.33
N ILE A 282 -21.74 1.65 15.49
CA ILE A 282 -21.83 2.56 16.64
C ILE A 282 -20.87 2.12 17.73
N LEU A 283 -19.83 2.92 17.93
CA LEU A 283 -18.81 2.71 18.93
C LEU A 283 -19.01 3.67 20.09
N ARG A 284 -19.03 3.17 21.33
CA ARG A 284 -19.00 4.03 22.52
C ARG A 284 -17.56 4.52 22.76
N VAL A 285 -17.39 5.80 23.04
CA VAL A 285 -16.06 6.42 23.25
C VAL A 285 -15.28 5.71 24.37
N GLY A 286 -15.92 5.44 25.51
CA GLY A 286 -15.30 4.70 26.60
C GLY A 286 -14.83 3.29 26.21
N ASP A 287 -15.54 2.62 25.31
CA ASP A 287 -15.17 1.28 24.86
C ASP A 287 -13.94 1.36 23.92
N VAL A 288 -13.90 2.36 23.04
CA VAL A 288 -12.73 2.64 22.18
C VAL A 288 -11.48 2.91 23.02
N VAL A 289 -11.62 3.72 24.07
CA VAL A 289 -10.52 4.06 25.00
C VAL A 289 -10.04 2.82 25.76
N LYS A 290 -10.98 1.99 26.24
CA LYS A 290 -10.65 0.71 26.90
C LYS A 290 -9.96 -0.28 25.95
N PHE A 291 -10.43 -0.42 24.71
CA PHE A 291 -9.80 -1.29 23.72
C PHE A 291 -8.40 -0.82 23.32
N ALA A 292 -8.12 0.47 23.39
CA ALA A 292 -6.78 1.02 23.21
C ALA A 292 -5.86 0.87 24.45
N GLY A 293 -6.36 0.26 25.54
CA GLY A 293 -5.61 0.05 26.77
C GLY A 293 -5.36 1.33 27.58
N GLN A 294 -6.24 2.34 27.44
CA GLN A 294 -6.09 3.65 28.06
C GLN A 294 -7.15 3.89 29.14
N ASP A 295 -6.82 4.77 30.10
CA ASP A 295 -7.77 5.28 31.08
C ASP A 295 -8.43 6.58 30.58
N PHE A 296 -9.76 6.62 30.60
CA PHE A 296 -10.52 7.76 30.09
C PHE A 296 -10.24 9.03 30.91
N ALA A 297 -10.22 8.96 32.24
CA ALA A 297 -10.05 10.14 33.08
C ALA A 297 -8.68 10.80 32.85
N LYS A 298 -7.61 10.00 32.78
CA LYS A 298 -6.26 10.49 32.45
C LYS A 298 -6.21 11.09 31.05
N LEU A 299 -6.71 10.36 30.04
CA LEU A 299 -6.65 10.76 28.63
C LEU A 299 -7.48 12.03 28.37
N ALA A 300 -8.63 12.16 29.02
CA ALA A 300 -9.52 13.30 28.87
C ALA A 300 -8.97 14.58 29.54
N ARG A 301 -8.08 14.44 30.54
CA ARG A 301 -7.39 15.57 31.18
C ARG A 301 -6.21 16.09 30.35
N THR A 302 -5.39 15.19 29.81
CA THR A 302 -4.19 15.57 29.03
C THR A 302 -4.48 15.78 27.54
N GLY A 303 -5.57 15.18 27.05
CA GLY A 303 -5.77 14.90 25.64
C GLY A 303 -4.86 13.78 25.13
N GLY A 304 -5.15 13.31 23.91
CA GLY A 304 -4.30 12.35 23.19
C GLY A 304 -4.87 11.96 21.83
N VAL A 305 -4.26 10.98 21.19
CA VAL A 305 -4.61 10.53 19.83
C VAL A 305 -4.86 9.03 19.82
N LEU A 306 -6.07 8.62 19.43
CA LEU A 306 -6.46 7.23 19.28
C LEU A 306 -6.67 6.87 17.81
N GLY A 307 -6.11 5.74 17.39
CA GLY A 307 -6.32 5.15 16.07
C GLY A 307 -7.39 4.08 16.12
N ILE A 308 -8.41 4.21 15.28
CA ILE A 308 -9.41 3.17 15.00
C ILE A 308 -9.05 2.56 13.66
N LYS A 309 -8.40 1.40 13.67
CA LYS A 309 -7.99 0.73 12.43
C LYS A 309 -9.06 -0.22 11.95
N ILE A 310 -9.41 -0.15 10.67
CA ILE A 310 -10.38 -1.04 10.00
C ILE A 310 -9.63 -1.80 8.91
N GLY A 311 -9.38 -3.09 9.15
CA GLY A 311 -8.67 -3.97 8.24
C GLY A 311 -9.61 -4.78 7.37
N TRP A 312 -9.44 -4.71 6.04
CA TRP A 312 -10.16 -5.48 5.04
C TRP A 312 -9.21 -6.45 4.33
N VAL A 313 -8.91 -7.57 4.99
CA VAL A 313 -8.10 -8.66 4.41
C VAL A 313 -9.06 -9.71 3.86
N CYS A 314 -9.32 -9.66 2.56
CA CYS A 314 -10.39 -10.43 1.94
C CYS A 314 -9.86 -11.44 0.92
N ASP A 315 -10.37 -12.65 1.02
CA ASP A 315 -10.14 -13.72 0.05
C ASP A 315 -11.39 -13.82 -0.82
N LEU A 316 -11.32 -13.30 -2.04
CA LEU A 316 -12.45 -13.20 -2.98
C LEU A 316 -12.76 -14.53 -3.69
N ASP A 317 -11.98 -15.57 -3.43
CA ASP A 317 -12.33 -16.94 -3.86
C ASP A 317 -13.35 -17.56 -2.90
N LYS A 318 -13.48 -17.00 -1.69
CA LYS A 318 -14.51 -17.37 -0.72
C LYS A 318 -15.78 -16.56 -0.94
N ALA A 319 -16.81 -16.88 -0.17
CA ALA A 319 -18.09 -16.20 -0.26
C ALA A 319 -17.97 -14.70 0.13
N TRP A 320 -18.79 -13.87 -0.51
CA TRP A 320 -18.78 -12.41 -0.38
C TRP A 320 -18.97 -11.94 1.08
N ASP A 321 -19.74 -12.67 1.87
CA ASP A 321 -20.04 -12.42 3.27
C ASP A 321 -18.82 -12.62 4.20
N GLN A 322 -17.86 -13.46 3.83
CA GLN A 322 -16.64 -13.73 4.61
C GLN A 322 -15.60 -12.60 4.56
N CYS A 323 -15.77 -11.62 3.66
CA CYS A 323 -14.99 -10.38 3.68
C CYS A 323 -15.52 -9.47 4.81
N ILE A 324 -14.95 -9.58 6.00
CA ILE A 324 -15.42 -8.90 7.23
C ILE A 324 -14.39 -7.86 7.68
N PRO A 325 -14.80 -6.66 8.12
CA PRO A 325 -13.87 -5.68 8.66
C PRO A 325 -13.34 -6.15 10.03
N LYS A 326 -12.01 -6.10 10.20
CA LYS A 326 -11.35 -6.32 11.49
C LYS A 326 -10.99 -4.99 12.13
N TYR A 327 -11.62 -4.69 13.26
CA TYR A 327 -11.35 -3.48 14.04
C TYR A 327 -10.20 -3.71 15.02
N SER A 328 -9.30 -2.73 15.12
CA SER A 328 -8.29 -2.66 16.18
C SER A 328 -8.11 -1.24 16.67
N PHE A 329 -7.74 -1.09 17.94
CA PHE A 329 -7.69 0.19 18.63
C PHE A 329 -6.31 0.36 19.24
N THR A 330 -5.74 1.56 19.11
CA THR A 330 -4.40 1.84 19.63
C THR A 330 -4.24 3.32 19.93
N ARG A 331 -3.31 3.65 20.82
CA ARG A 331 -2.88 5.03 21.04
C ARG A 331 -1.76 5.37 20.06
N LEU A 332 -1.91 6.46 19.30
CA LEU A 332 -0.96 6.88 18.28
C LEU A 332 0.11 7.83 18.85
N ASP A 333 -0.20 8.60 19.88
CA ASP A 333 0.70 9.54 20.54
C ASP A 333 1.51 8.90 21.68
N GLY A 334 2.08 7.70 21.46
CA GLY A 334 2.81 6.95 22.49
C GLY A 334 4.05 7.67 23.07
N VAL A 335 4.61 8.65 22.35
CA VAL A 335 5.70 9.50 22.87
C VAL A 335 5.24 10.42 24.00
N SER A 336 3.98 10.84 23.98
CA SER A 336 3.41 11.73 24.99
C SER A 336 3.29 11.07 26.36
N GLU A 337 3.15 9.74 26.42
CA GLU A 337 3.18 9.02 27.70
C GLU A 337 4.55 9.02 28.36
N LYS A 338 5.62 9.15 27.57
CA LYS A 338 7.01 9.08 28.01
C LYS A 338 7.65 10.46 28.16
N SER A 339 6.98 11.52 27.72
CA SER A 339 7.49 12.88 27.71
C SER A 339 6.89 13.72 28.83
N SER A 340 7.74 14.39 29.61
CA SER A 340 7.32 15.41 30.58
C SER A 340 7.02 16.77 29.94
N VAL A 341 7.46 16.98 28.68
CA VAL A 341 7.36 18.28 27.99
C VAL A 341 6.02 18.43 27.27
N SER A 342 5.48 17.35 26.70
CA SER A 342 4.20 17.36 26.00
C SER A 342 3.39 16.09 26.30
N PRO A 343 2.65 16.09 27.43
CA PRO A 343 2.01 14.88 27.95
C PRO A 343 0.72 14.47 27.22
N GLY A 344 0.26 15.24 26.23
CA GLY A 344 -0.99 14.94 25.52
C GLY A 344 -1.25 15.86 24.33
N TYR A 345 -2.53 16.05 24.01
CA TYR A 345 -2.98 16.78 22.83
C TYR A 345 -3.90 17.95 23.20
N ASN A 346 -3.51 19.15 22.79
CA ASN A 346 -4.32 20.35 22.93
C ASN A 346 -4.09 21.31 21.75
N PHE A 347 -5.04 22.22 21.56
CA PHE A 347 -4.96 23.29 20.57
C PHE A 347 -5.78 24.49 21.03
N ARG A 348 -5.49 25.65 20.45
CA ARG A 348 -6.20 26.90 20.74
C ARG A 348 -6.98 27.36 19.54
N PHE A 349 -8.19 27.85 19.77
CA PHE A 349 -9.01 28.53 18.76
C PHE A 349 -9.79 29.66 19.44
N ALA A 350 -10.28 30.61 18.65
CA ALA A 350 -11.04 31.73 19.17
C ALA A 350 -12.39 31.88 18.47
N LYS A 351 -13.41 32.25 19.25
CA LYS A 351 -14.70 32.71 18.74
C LYS A 351 -14.66 34.24 18.69
N TYR A 352 -14.86 34.80 17.51
CA TYR A 352 -14.77 36.24 17.28
C TYR A 352 -16.15 36.88 17.29
N TYR A 353 -16.22 38.07 17.90
CA TYR A 353 -17.43 38.85 18.07
C TYR A 353 -17.12 40.34 17.86
N LYS A 354 -18.18 41.14 17.69
CA LYS A 354 -18.07 42.60 17.52
C LYS A 354 -19.07 43.29 18.44
N MET A 355 -18.62 44.32 19.13
CA MET A 355 -19.47 45.18 19.95
C MET A 355 -20.27 46.16 19.08
N GLU A 356 -21.33 46.76 19.63
CA GLU A 356 -22.13 47.79 18.95
C GLU A 356 -21.30 49.01 18.55
N ASN A 357 -20.27 49.35 19.34
CA ASN A 357 -19.32 50.43 19.04
C ASN A 357 -18.33 50.10 17.89
N GLY A 358 -18.44 48.92 17.28
CA GLY A 358 -17.58 48.45 16.21
C GLY A 358 -16.25 47.82 16.65
N SER A 359 -15.96 47.76 17.96
CA SER A 359 -14.74 47.13 18.49
C SER A 359 -14.84 45.61 18.46
N GLU A 360 -13.75 44.95 18.06
CA GLU A 360 -13.67 43.49 18.02
C GLU A 360 -13.26 42.93 19.38
N TYR A 361 -13.90 41.82 19.77
CA TYR A 361 -13.52 41.04 20.94
C TYR A 361 -13.63 39.55 20.62
N ARG A 362 -12.90 38.71 21.36
CA ARG A 362 -12.94 37.27 21.16
C ARG A 362 -13.02 36.51 22.48
N THR A 363 -13.55 35.30 22.40
CA THR A 363 -13.37 34.29 23.45
C THR A 363 -12.32 33.31 22.98
N LEU A 364 -11.20 33.22 23.68
CA LEU A 364 -10.14 32.26 23.41
C LEU A 364 -10.47 30.94 24.15
N LEU A 365 -10.36 29.84 23.44
CA LEU A 365 -10.55 28.50 23.96
C LEU A 365 -9.29 27.69 23.73
N LYS A 366 -8.68 27.21 24.81
CA LYS A 366 -7.69 26.13 24.77
C LYS A 366 -8.41 24.83 25.03
N ALA A 367 -8.51 24.01 23.99
CA ALA A 367 -9.19 22.73 24.02
C ALA A 367 -8.20 21.58 24.16
N PHE A 368 -8.49 20.71 25.12
CA PHE A 368 -7.89 19.40 25.31
C PHE A 368 -8.93 18.37 24.90
N GLY A 369 -8.50 17.37 24.14
CA GLY A 369 -9.43 16.40 23.61
C GLY A 369 -8.75 15.16 23.11
N ILE A 370 -9.59 14.21 22.71
CA ILE A 370 -9.16 12.95 22.12
C ILE A 370 -9.36 13.07 20.62
N ARG A 371 -8.26 13.04 19.87
CA ARG A 371 -8.32 12.93 18.41
C ARG A 371 -8.50 11.47 18.04
N PHE A 372 -9.45 11.20 17.15
CA PHE A 372 -9.71 9.88 16.59
C PHE A 372 -9.33 9.88 15.12
N ASP A 373 -8.44 8.95 14.75
CA ASP A 373 -8.01 8.73 13.37
C ASP A 373 -8.55 7.38 12.91
N VAL A 374 -9.49 7.39 11.97
CA VAL A 374 -10.02 6.17 11.35
C VAL A 374 -9.10 5.75 10.21
N LEU A 375 -8.30 4.72 10.45
CA LEU A 375 -7.27 4.22 9.56
C LEU A 375 -7.78 2.97 8.84
N VAL A 376 -8.06 3.07 7.55
CA VAL A 376 -8.54 1.93 6.76
C VAL A 376 -7.38 1.35 5.97
N TYR A 377 -7.21 0.04 6.07
CA TYR A 377 -6.22 -0.71 5.30
C TYR A 377 -6.83 -2.03 4.84
N GLY A 378 -6.25 -2.63 3.81
CA GLY A 378 -6.75 -3.91 3.34
C GLY A 378 -6.01 -4.40 2.11
N ASN A 379 -6.21 -5.68 1.84
CA ASN A 379 -5.75 -6.32 0.62
C ASN A 379 -6.77 -7.40 0.23
N ALA A 380 -7.05 -7.48 -1.06
CA ALA A 380 -7.90 -8.52 -1.62
C ALA A 380 -7.06 -9.51 -2.42
N GLY A 381 -7.35 -10.80 -2.29
CA GLY A 381 -6.78 -11.86 -3.13
C GLY A 381 -7.87 -12.51 -3.96
N LYS A 382 -7.63 -12.75 -5.25
CA LYS A 382 -8.53 -13.53 -6.11
C LYS A 382 -7.71 -14.43 -7.04
N PHE A 383 -8.18 -15.65 -7.26
CA PHE A 383 -7.55 -16.62 -8.14
C PHE A 383 -7.30 -16.03 -9.53
N ASN A 384 -6.09 -16.26 -10.04
CA ASN A 384 -5.74 -15.92 -11.41
C ASN A 384 -4.78 -16.99 -11.98
N ILE A 385 -4.96 -17.30 -13.26
CA ILE A 385 -4.17 -18.35 -13.92
C ILE A 385 -2.70 -17.98 -14.08
N ILE A 386 -2.37 -16.70 -14.30
CA ILE A 386 -1.00 -16.23 -14.56
C ILE A 386 -0.06 -16.50 -13.36
N PRO A 387 -0.33 -15.98 -12.14
CA PRO A 387 0.56 -16.23 -11.00
C PRO A 387 0.55 -17.71 -10.57
N THR A 388 -0.54 -18.45 -10.84
CA THR A 388 -0.60 -19.90 -10.63
C THR A 388 0.39 -20.65 -11.53
N ILE A 389 0.45 -20.31 -12.83
CA ILE A 389 1.39 -20.91 -13.78
C ILE A 389 2.83 -20.55 -13.39
N ILE A 390 3.12 -19.27 -13.14
CA ILE A 390 4.47 -18.81 -12.76
C ILE A 390 4.94 -19.52 -11.50
N SER A 391 4.09 -19.61 -10.47
CA SER A 391 4.42 -20.30 -9.22
C SER A 391 4.60 -21.81 -9.41
N SER A 392 3.85 -22.42 -10.32
CA SER A 392 4.00 -23.84 -10.68
C SER A 392 5.32 -24.10 -11.41
N VAL A 393 5.69 -23.23 -12.37
CA VAL A 393 6.99 -23.29 -13.06
C VAL A 393 8.13 -23.13 -12.06
N ALA A 394 8.05 -22.15 -11.16
CA ALA A 394 9.04 -21.96 -10.11
C ALA A 394 9.16 -23.21 -9.21
N ALA A 395 8.04 -23.85 -8.86
CA ALA A 395 8.05 -25.10 -8.09
C ALA A 395 8.77 -26.22 -8.86
N PHE A 396 8.43 -26.45 -10.13
CA PHE A 396 9.06 -27.50 -10.94
C PHE A 396 10.57 -27.29 -11.12
N THR A 397 10.99 -26.06 -11.40
CA THR A 397 12.42 -25.72 -11.49
C THR A 397 13.15 -25.92 -10.16
N SER A 398 12.49 -25.59 -9.03
CA SER A 398 13.07 -25.72 -7.70
C SER A 398 13.25 -27.18 -7.23
N VAL A 399 12.45 -28.12 -7.73
CA VAL A 399 12.66 -29.56 -7.48
C VAL A 399 14.05 -30.00 -7.99
N GLY A 400 14.58 -29.33 -9.02
CA GLY A 400 15.93 -29.56 -9.54
C GLY A 400 17.04 -29.31 -8.51
N VAL A 401 16.85 -28.44 -7.52
CA VAL A 401 17.87 -28.18 -6.47
C VAL A 401 18.16 -29.44 -5.64
N GLY A 402 17.18 -30.33 -5.51
CA GLY A 402 17.36 -31.60 -4.81
C GLY A 402 18.41 -32.51 -5.47
N THR A 403 18.66 -32.39 -6.78
CA THR A 403 19.64 -33.21 -7.48
C THR A 403 21.07 -32.87 -7.08
N VAL A 404 21.38 -31.60 -6.81
CA VAL A 404 22.69 -31.15 -6.33
C VAL A 404 23.00 -31.77 -4.96
N LEU A 405 22.03 -31.76 -4.05
CA LEU A 405 22.17 -32.40 -2.74
C LEU A 405 22.35 -33.92 -2.88
N CYS A 406 21.55 -34.55 -3.73
CA CYS A 406 21.66 -35.99 -3.99
C CYS A 406 22.99 -36.36 -4.65
N ASP A 407 23.55 -35.50 -5.51
CA ASP A 407 24.86 -35.68 -6.13
C ASP A 407 25.98 -35.63 -5.11
N ILE A 408 25.94 -34.68 -4.17
CA ILE A 408 26.91 -34.60 -3.07
C ILE A 408 26.86 -35.88 -2.22
N ILE A 409 25.65 -36.34 -1.88
CA ILE A 409 25.43 -37.57 -1.11
C ILE A 409 25.96 -38.79 -1.88
N LEU A 410 25.63 -38.89 -3.18
CA LEU A 410 26.01 -40.01 -4.04
C LEU A 410 27.53 -40.12 -4.23
N LEU A 411 28.19 -38.99 -4.47
CA LEU A 411 29.61 -38.96 -4.86
C LEU A 411 30.56 -38.95 -3.65
N ASN A 412 30.10 -38.63 -2.43
CA ASN A 412 30.99 -38.51 -1.27
C ASN A 412 30.66 -39.47 -0.12
N PHE A 413 29.41 -39.89 0.04
CA PHE A 413 28.98 -40.60 1.26
C PHE A 413 28.60 -42.08 1.04
N LEU A 414 28.54 -42.56 -0.21
CA LEU A 414 28.34 -43.99 -0.48
C LEU A 414 29.67 -44.74 -0.58
N LYS A 415 29.71 -45.96 -0.02
CA LYS A 415 30.86 -46.88 -0.09
C LYS A 415 31.30 -47.25 -1.53
N GLY A 416 30.49 -46.94 -2.55
CA GLY A 416 30.79 -47.12 -3.97
C GLY A 416 31.02 -45.81 -4.74
N ALA A 417 31.34 -44.71 -4.05
CA ALA A 417 31.51 -43.38 -4.61
C ALA A 417 32.44 -43.33 -5.83
N ASP A 418 33.58 -44.03 -5.80
CA ASP A 418 34.58 -44.00 -6.87
C ASP A 418 34.06 -44.62 -8.17
N HIS A 419 33.23 -45.67 -8.06
CA HIS A 419 32.54 -46.25 -9.22
C HIS A 419 31.52 -45.28 -9.82
N TYR A 420 30.82 -44.48 -8.99
CA TYR A 420 29.90 -43.46 -9.49
C TYR A 420 30.64 -42.27 -10.12
N LYS A 421 31.78 -41.86 -9.58
CA LYS A 421 32.64 -40.81 -10.16
C LYS A 421 33.16 -41.22 -11.54
N ALA A 422 33.70 -42.42 -11.68
CA ALA A 422 34.20 -42.94 -12.96
C ALA A 422 33.11 -43.10 -14.04
N ARG A 423 31.84 -43.25 -13.65
CA ARG A 423 30.70 -43.32 -14.58
C ARG A 423 30.11 -41.96 -14.93
N LYS A 424 30.30 -40.95 -14.07
CA LYS A 424 29.73 -39.60 -14.23
C LYS A 424 30.71 -38.64 -14.90
N PHE A 425 32.00 -38.74 -14.61
CA PHE A 425 33.03 -37.85 -15.13
C PHE A 425 33.90 -38.59 -16.15
N GLU A 426 34.11 -37.96 -17.30
CA GLU A 426 35.09 -38.36 -18.29
C GLU A 426 36.23 -37.34 -18.24
N GLU A 427 37.40 -37.75 -17.75
CA GLU A 427 38.57 -36.90 -17.66
C GLU A 427 39.21 -36.78 -19.04
N VAL A 428 39.33 -35.55 -19.56
CA VAL A 428 39.94 -35.29 -20.87
C VAL A 428 41.21 -34.47 -20.66
N ASN A 429 42.35 -35.03 -21.07
CA ASN A 429 43.62 -34.32 -21.13
C ASN A 429 43.83 -33.72 -22.53
N GLU A 430 44.31 -32.48 -22.64
CA GLU A 430 44.48 -31.76 -23.92
C GLU A 430 45.33 -32.49 -24.97
N THR A 431 46.26 -33.34 -24.54
CA THR A 431 47.08 -34.20 -25.42
C THR A 431 46.25 -35.23 -26.17
N THR A 432 45.12 -35.66 -25.62
CA THR A 432 44.20 -36.64 -26.20
C THR A 432 43.27 -36.01 -27.25
N LEU A 433 42.87 -34.76 -27.06
CA LEU A 433 42.08 -33.96 -28.01
C LEU A 433 42.84 -33.66 -29.30
N LYS A 434 44.15 -33.39 -29.20
CA LYS A 434 45.03 -33.19 -30.37
C LYS A 434 45.25 -34.49 -31.16
N GLY A 435 45.23 -35.65 -30.51
CA GLY A 435 45.35 -36.95 -31.16
C GLY A 435 44.13 -37.34 -32.02
N THR A 436 42.92 -36.95 -31.60
CA THR A 436 41.67 -37.22 -32.35
C THR A 436 41.43 -36.22 -33.48
N ALA A 437 41.91 -34.98 -33.35
CA ALA A 437 41.89 -34.01 -34.44
C ALA A 437 42.87 -34.35 -35.59
N SER A 438 43.90 -35.17 -35.33
CA SER A 438 44.93 -35.52 -36.32
C SER A 438 44.52 -36.63 -37.31
N THR A 439 43.34 -37.24 -37.17
CA THR A 439 42.90 -38.36 -38.04
C THR A 439 41.99 -37.97 -39.20
N ASN A 440 41.67 -36.67 -39.37
CA ASN A 440 41.01 -36.15 -40.56
C ASN A 440 41.81 -34.98 -41.14
N PRO A 441 42.58 -35.15 -42.23
CA PRO A 441 43.16 -34.02 -42.90
C PRO A 441 42.08 -33.43 -43.82
N VAL A 442 41.68 -32.18 -43.58
CA VAL A 442 41.32 -31.19 -44.61
C VAL A 442 41.10 -29.82 -43.92
N PHE A 443 41.98 -28.88 -44.29
CA PHE A 443 42.10 -27.44 -44.02
C PHE A 443 42.62 -26.92 -42.66
N PRO A 444 43.75 -26.15 -42.66
CA PRO A 444 44.18 -25.34 -41.53
C PRO A 444 43.52 -23.95 -41.59
N SER A 445 43.03 -23.45 -40.46
CA SER A 445 42.73 -22.03 -40.30
C SER A 445 43.44 -21.52 -39.05
N ASP A 446 44.43 -20.67 -39.29
CA ASP A 446 45.11 -19.86 -38.30
C ASP A 446 44.11 -18.98 -37.55
N GLN A 447 44.02 -19.14 -36.23
CA GLN A 447 43.76 -17.98 -35.38
C GLN A 447 44.40 -18.17 -34.01
N ALA A 448 45.40 -17.32 -33.78
CA ALA A 448 46.14 -17.18 -32.55
C ALA A 448 45.21 -16.89 -31.37
N THR A 449 45.48 -17.61 -30.27
CA THR A 449 45.04 -17.34 -28.90
C THR A 449 45.28 -15.88 -28.50
N VAL A 450 44.19 -15.17 -28.19
CA VAL A 450 44.22 -14.02 -27.27
C VAL A 450 43.41 -14.44 -26.06
N GLU A 451 44.09 -14.64 -24.93
CA GLU A 451 43.48 -14.78 -23.61
C GLU A 451 42.60 -13.55 -23.33
N LYS A 452 41.31 -13.78 -23.10
CA LYS A 452 40.45 -12.83 -22.39
C LYS A 452 40.19 -13.36 -20.99
N GLN A 453 41.02 -12.92 -20.07
CA GLN A 453 40.82 -13.03 -18.63
C GLN A 453 39.66 -12.09 -18.24
N SER A 454 38.55 -12.66 -17.76
CA SER A 454 37.46 -11.92 -17.12
C SER A 454 37.67 -11.98 -15.61
N THR A 455 38.13 -10.86 -15.05
CA THR A 455 37.97 -10.47 -13.66
C THR A 455 36.54 -9.98 -13.47
N ASP A 456 35.79 -10.51 -12.50
CA ASP A 456 35.22 -9.72 -11.40
C ASP A 456 34.51 -10.63 -10.38
N SER A 457 35.11 -10.74 -9.19
CA SER A 457 34.50 -11.34 -8.00
C SER A 457 34.01 -10.21 -7.11
N GLY A 458 32.76 -9.79 -7.28
CA GLY A 458 32.12 -8.75 -6.47
C GLY A 458 31.43 -9.32 -5.24
N ALA A 459 32.19 -9.64 -4.18
CA ALA A 459 31.66 -9.81 -2.83
C ALA A 459 32.45 -8.90 -1.88
N TYR A 460 31.80 -7.85 -1.36
CA TYR A 460 32.27 -7.12 -0.19
C TYR A 460 31.11 -6.86 0.77
N SER A 461 31.34 -7.31 2.00
CA SER A 461 30.52 -7.09 3.19
C SER A 461 30.56 -5.63 3.64
N ILE A 462 29.42 -5.16 4.15
CA ILE A 462 29.25 -3.89 4.87
C ILE A 462 29.97 -4.00 6.22
N GLY A 463 30.86 -3.04 6.48
CA GLY A 463 31.52 -2.84 7.77
C GLY A 463 30.65 -2.04 8.75
N HIS A 464 31.03 -2.16 10.02
CA HIS A 464 30.49 -1.57 11.24
C HIS A 464 30.09 -0.09 11.18
#